data_AF-A0A3M1NH28-F1
#
_entry.id   AF-A0A3M1NH28-F1
#
_cell.length_a   1.000
_cell.length_b   1.000
_cell.length_c   1.000
_cell.angle_alpha   90.00
_cell.angle_beta   90.00
_cell.angle_gamma   90.00
#
_symmetry.space_group_name_H-M   'P 1'
#
loop_
_entity.id
_entity.type
_entity.pdbx_description
1 polymer ?
#
loop_
_entity_poly.entity_id
_entity_poly.type
_entity_poly.pdbx_seq_one_letter_code
_entity_poly.pdbx_strand_id
1 'polypeptide(L)'
;MESLEVALRRIWVLKKGLEANVEEGHYEEQYIDCDACVSGDSSSAGSCWGSCDCHNIPQKVWVVDEIKPDVKKRNAARNELIELYNSSEWYSVRYKAAKALEVKDLEERIPHWVSELADLLDPSKTAEPLMRVRAVQDAGALMRLYSSPELMQLMKNAYEKDPQKIVRVAAGKELGYNKLRIIVDEMFKLFK
;
A
#
# COMPACT_ATOMS: atom_id res chain seq x y z
N MET A 1 -12.59 -16.65 4.50
CA MET A 1 -11.44 -16.44 3.60
C MET A 1 -11.51 -15.00 3.08
N GLU A 2 -10.43 -14.22 3.24
CA GLU A 2 -10.40 -12.80 2.85
C GLU A 2 -10.26 -12.64 1.34
N SER A 3 -10.99 -11.69 0.74
CA SER A 3 -10.90 -11.42 -0.69
C SER A 3 -9.58 -10.71 -1.03
N LEU A 4 -9.08 -10.93 -2.25
CA LEU A 4 -7.83 -10.36 -2.73
C LEU A 4 -7.80 -8.82 -2.59
N GLU A 5 -8.90 -8.15 -2.96
CA GLU A 5 -8.99 -6.69 -2.89
C GLU A 5 -8.90 -6.16 -1.45
N VAL A 6 -9.54 -6.85 -0.50
CA VAL A 6 -9.51 -6.45 0.91
C VAL A 6 -8.11 -6.65 1.48
N ALA A 7 -7.48 -7.79 1.20
CA ALA A 7 -6.11 -8.06 1.62
C ALA A 7 -5.10 -7.05 1.05
N LEU A 8 -5.21 -6.70 -0.24
CA LEU A 8 -4.34 -5.69 -0.86
C LEU A 8 -4.56 -4.28 -0.32
N ARG A 9 -5.81 -3.92 0.02
CA ARG A 9 -6.13 -2.64 0.70
C ARG A 9 -5.55 -2.60 2.11
N ARG A 10 -5.65 -3.71 2.85
CA ARG A 10 -5.07 -3.86 4.19
C ARG A 10 -3.56 -3.61 4.18
N ILE A 11 -2.81 -4.20 3.25
CA ILE A 11 -1.37 -3.93 3.11
C ILE A 11 -1.08 -2.45 2.85
N TRP A 12 -1.89 -1.76 2.05
CA TRP A 12 -1.68 -0.34 1.79
C TRP A 12 -1.84 0.52 3.05
N VAL A 13 -2.83 0.21 3.90
CA VAL A 13 -3.01 0.87 5.21
C VAL A 13 -1.83 0.59 6.13
N LEU A 14 -1.38 -0.66 6.21
CA LEU A 14 -0.24 -1.05 7.05
C LEU A 14 1.06 -0.40 6.60
N LYS A 15 1.29 -0.31 5.28
CA LYS A 15 2.45 0.40 4.72
C LYS A 15 2.45 1.87 5.13
N LYS A 16 1.30 2.56 5.07
CA LYS A 16 1.19 3.93 5.59
C LYS A 16 1.48 4.01 7.09
N GLY A 17 1.04 3.02 7.86
CA GLY A 17 1.35 2.91 9.29
C GLY A 17 2.84 2.74 9.58
N LEU A 18 3.62 2.15 8.68
CA LEU A 18 5.08 2.09 8.78
C LEU A 18 5.76 3.45 8.49
N GLU A 19 5.18 4.23 7.58
CA GLU A 19 5.70 5.52 7.12
C GLU A 19 5.24 6.71 7.99
N ALA A 20 4.24 6.52 8.85
CA ALA A 20 3.69 7.56 9.71
C ALA A 20 4.71 8.03 10.77
N ASN A 21 5.42 9.11 10.43
CA ASN A 21 6.27 9.89 11.34
C ASN A 21 5.61 11.23 11.75
N VAL A 22 4.34 11.47 11.43
CA VAL A 22 3.72 12.79 11.55
C VAL A 22 2.32 12.68 12.17
N GLU A 23 2.18 13.16 13.41
CA GLU A 23 0.89 13.59 13.97
C GLU A 23 1.00 15.09 14.32
N GLU A 24 -0.14 15.76 14.29
CA GLU A 24 -0.35 17.21 14.26
C GLU A 24 0.30 17.94 15.45
N GLY A 25 0.97 19.06 15.17
CA GLY A 25 1.40 19.98 16.23
C GLY A 25 0.20 20.64 16.91
N HIS A 26 0.44 21.30 18.03
CA HIS A 26 -0.55 22.14 18.71
C HIS A 26 -0.01 23.56 18.85
N TYR A 27 -0.93 24.51 19.07
CA TYR A 27 -0.54 25.86 19.44
C TYR A 27 -0.23 25.89 20.94
N GLU A 28 0.99 26.27 21.29
CA GLU A 28 1.36 26.64 22.66
C GLU A 28 1.36 28.15 22.80
N GLU A 29 0.90 28.66 23.94
CA GLU A 29 1.07 30.06 24.30
C GLU A 29 2.45 30.23 24.91
N GLN A 30 3.35 30.88 24.17
CA GLN A 30 4.65 31.27 24.68
C GLN A 30 4.63 32.73 25.08
N TYR A 31 5.31 33.03 26.18
CA TYR A 31 5.51 34.38 26.69
C TYR A 31 6.92 34.82 26.32
N ILE A 32 7.01 35.86 25.50
CA ILE A 32 8.28 36.46 25.11
C ILE A 32 8.65 37.48 26.18
N ASP A 33 9.75 37.23 26.90
CA ASP A 33 10.34 38.23 27.77
C ASP A 33 10.83 39.40 26.93
N CYS A 34 10.29 40.59 27.21
CA CYS A 34 10.70 41.83 26.56
C CYS A 34 12.03 42.33 27.16
N ASP A 35 13.14 41.68 26.80
CA ASP A 35 14.48 42.21 27.06
C ASP A 35 14.80 43.34 26.08
N ALA A 36 14.21 44.52 26.31
CA ALA A 36 14.62 45.75 25.63
C ALA A 36 14.20 47.01 26.40
N CYS A 37 14.67 47.18 27.63
CA CYS A 37 15.03 48.52 28.08
C CYS A 37 16.50 48.73 27.73
N VAL A 38 16.78 49.02 26.45
CA VAL A 38 18.09 49.56 26.07
C VAL A 38 18.19 50.92 26.73
N SER A 39 18.90 50.98 27.86
CA SER A 39 19.36 52.22 28.46
C SER A 39 20.32 52.88 27.47
N GLY A 40 19.76 53.70 26.59
CA GLY A 40 20.50 54.62 25.75
C GLY A 40 21.16 55.64 26.64
N ASP A 41 22.49 55.58 26.74
CA ASP A 41 23.25 56.59 27.44
C ASP A 41 23.15 57.94 26.71
N SER A 42 22.83 58.96 27.50
CA SER A 42 23.11 60.38 27.26
C SER A 42 22.39 61.04 26.08
N SER A 43 21.24 61.66 26.36
CA SER A 43 21.15 63.12 26.54
C SER A 43 19.69 63.59 26.41
N SER A 44 19.38 64.70 27.08
CA SER A 44 18.12 65.46 27.04
C SER A 44 16.88 64.87 27.75
N ALA A 45 16.63 65.48 28.92
CA ALA A 45 15.33 65.79 29.53
C ALA A 45 14.07 65.31 28.80
N GLY A 46 13.32 64.42 29.45
CA GLY A 46 11.96 64.08 29.06
C GLY A 46 11.42 62.96 29.94
N SER A 47 10.36 63.24 30.69
CA SER A 47 9.66 62.35 31.60
C SER A 47 9.31 60.98 31.00
N CYS A 48 9.80 59.90 31.61
CA CYS A 48 9.20 58.57 31.49
C CYS A 48 8.44 58.24 32.77
N TRP A 49 7.34 58.96 33.01
CA TRP A 49 6.27 58.50 33.89
C TRP A 49 5.30 57.72 33.00
N GLY A 50 5.41 56.40 33.03
CA GLY A 50 4.49 55.52 32.34
C GLY A 50 4.85 54.10 32.74
N SER A 51 3.99 53.50 33.54
CA SER A 51 4.06 52.08 33.92
C SER A 51 4.51 51.28 32.71
N CYS A 52 5.68 50.65 32.79
CA CYS A 52 6.00 49.56 31.88
C CYS A 52 5.07 48.41 32.28
N ASP A 53 3.80 48.53 31.90
CA ASP A 53 2.81 47.47 31.90
C ASP A 53 3.23 46.51 30.78
N CYS A 54 4.37 45.85 30.95
CA CYS A 54 4.82 44.74 30.14
C CYS A 54 3.88 43.56 30.40
N HIS A 55 2.68 43.66 29.83
CA HIS A 55 1.78 42.54 29.71
C HIS A 55 2.45 41.58 28.75
N ASN A 56 2.93 40.47 29.31
CA ASN A 56 3.26 39.25 28.57
C ASN A 56 2.16 38.98 27.53
N ILE A 57 2.37 39.39 26.28
CA ILE A 57 1.41 39.17 25.21
C ILE A 57 1.53 37.68 24.86
N PRO A 58 0.50 36.85 25.12
CA PRO A 58 0.56 35.45 24.76
C PRO A 58 0.61 35.36 23.24
N GLN A 59 1.72 34.86 22.69
CA GLN A 59 1.79 34.49 21.29
C GLN A 59 1.50 33.01 21.16
N LYS A 60 0.54 32.67 20.29
CA LYS A 60 0.29 31.29 19.90
C LYS A 60 1.36 30.86 18.90
N VAL A 61 2.31 30.07 19.37
CA VAL A 61 3.36 29.47 18.55
C VAL A 61 2.93 28.06 18.19
N TRP A 62 3.03 27.70 16.91
CA TRP A 62 2.83 26.30 16.50
C TRP A 62 4.04 25.49 16.95
N VAL A 63 3.86 24.62 17.93
CA VAL A 63 4.91 23.73 18.43
C VAL A 63 4.71 22.37 17.81
N VAL A 64 5.76 21.92 17.12
CA VAL A 64 5.85 20.54 16.65
C VAL A 64 6.38 19.73 17.81
N ASP A 65 5.54 18.88 18.41
CA ASP A 65 5.96 17.96 19.45
C ASP A 65 7.21 17.18 19.02
N GLU A 66 8.21 17.09 19.91
CA GLU A 66 9.42 16.31 19.66
C GLU A 66 9.03 14.87 19.30
N ILE A 67 9.24 14.55 18.03
CA ILE A 67 8.74 13.38 17.33
C ILE A 67 9.23 12.10 18.04
N LYS A 68 8.39 11.50 18.88
CA LYS A 68 8.54 10.09 19.28
C LYS A 68 7.67 9.26 18.35
N PRO A 69 8.24 8.71 17.27
CA PRO A 69 7.45 7.99 16.29
C PRO A 69 6.81 6.77 16.98
N ASP A 70 5.49 6.63 16.93
CA ASP A 70 4.74 5.63 17.70
C ASP A 70 5.25 4.21 17.41
N VAL A 71 6.18 3.77 18.26
CA VAL A 71 6.91 2.52 18.12
C VAL A 71 5.93 1.35 18.22
N LYS A 72 4.84 1.50 18.99
CA LYS A 72 3.83 0.46 19.15
C LYS A 72 3.00 0.30 17.88
N LYS A 73 2.50 1.41 17.30
CA LYS A 73 1.76 1.37 16.02
C LYS A 73 2.63 0.81 14.88
N ARG A 74 3.89 1.25 14.76
CA ARG A 74 4.81 0.74 13.73
C ARG A 74 5.16 -0.73 13.92
N ASN A 75 5.43 -1.18 15.14
CA ASN A 75 5.71 -2.59 15.41
C ASN A 75 4.47 -3.47 15.17
N ALA A 76 3.28 -3.00 15.51
CA ALA A 76 2.03 -3.70 15.21
C ALA A 76 1.84 -3.84 13.69
N ALA A 77 1.99 -2.74 12.93
CA ALA A 77 1.88 -2.77 11.47
C ALA A 77 2.92 -3.70 10.82
N ARG A 78 4.16 -3.70 11.35
CA ARG A 78 5.24 -4.59 10.88
C ARG A 78 4.90 -6.06 11.12
N ASN A 79 4.45 -6.40 12.32
CA ASN A 79 4.10 -7.78 12.67
C ASN A 79 2.95 -8.32 11.81
N GLU A 80 1.96 -7.48 11.55
CA GLU A 80 0.83 -7.84 10.69
C GLU A 80 1.26 -8.04 9.22
N LEU A 81 2.18 -7.22 8.71
CA LEU A 81 2.77 -7.43 7.38
C LEU A 81 3.57 -8.74 7.32
N ILE A 82 4.30 -9.11 8.38
CA ILE A 82 5.03 -10.38 8.47
C ILE A 82 4.04 -11.55 8.44
N GLU A 83 2.92 -11.45 9.16
CA GLU A 83 1.86 -12.45 9.13
C GLU A 83 1.29 -12.60 7.71
N LEU A 84 0.91 -11.50 7.06
CA LEU A 84 0.39 -11.52 5.69
C LEU A 84 1.40 -12.09 4.69
N TYR A 85 2.69 -11.80 4.86
CA TYR A 85 3.74 -12.37 4.01
C TYR A 85 3.85 -13.90 4.16
N ASN A 86 3.72 -14.42 5.39
CA ASN A 86 3.92 -15.83 5.67
C ASN A 86 2.67 -16.69 5.44
N SER A 87 1.47 -16.16 5.72
CA SER A 87 0.24 -16.96 5.79
C SER A 87 -0.77 -16.69 4.68
N SER A 88 -0.66 -15.58 3.94
CA SER A 88 -1.62 -15.25 2.88
C SER A 88 -1.66 -16.36 1.82
N GLU A 89 -2.85 -16.75 1.39
CA GLU A 89 -3.03 -17.67 0.27
C GLU A 89 -2.83 -17.00 -1.10
N TRP A 90 -2.76 -15.66 -1.12
CA TRP A 90 -2.55 -14.86 -2.32
C TRP A 90 -1.07 -14.49 -2.46
N TYR A 91 -0.41 -14.93 -3.52
CA TYR A 91 1.00 -14.60 -3.81
C TYR A 91 1.19 -13.11 -4.10
N SER A 92 0.21 -12.44 -4.72
CA SER A 92 0.26 -10.99 -4.93
C SER A 92 0.23 -10.19 -3.61
N VAL A 93 -0.47 -10.71 -2.59
CA VAL A 93 -0.47 -10.16 -1.23
C VAL A 93 0.88 -10.42 -0.56
N ARG A 94 1.43 -11.64 -0.67
CA ARG A 94 2.79 -11.94 -0.19
C ARG A 94 3.82 -11.02 -0.83
N TYR A 95 3.73 -10.79 -2.15
CA TYR A 95 4.62 -9.88 -2.88
C TYR A 95 4.55 -8.46 -2.32
N LYS A 96 3.33 -7.90 -2.15
CA LYS A 96 3.18 -6.54 -1.62
C LYS A 96 3.68 -6.43 -0.18
N ALA A 97 3.38 -7.41 0.66
CA ALA A 97 3.86 -7.43 2.05
C ALA A 97 5.39 -7.51 2.09
N ALA A 98 5.99 -8.39 1.28
CA ALA A 98 7.44 -8.52 1.15
C ALA A 98 8.11 -7.22 0.67
N LYS A 99 7.52 -6.55 -0.32
CA LYS A 99 8.00 -5.23 -0.78
C LYS A 99 7.91 -4.16 0.32
N ALA A 100 6.85 -4.16 1.12
CA ALA A 100 6.69 -3.23 2.24
C ALA A 100 7.69 -3.51 3.38
N LEU A 101 8.09 -4.78 3.55
CA LEU A 101 9.07 -5.22 4.55
C LEU A 101 10.53 -5.19 4.05
N GLU A 102 10.77 -4.82 2.78
CA GLU A 102 12.09 -4.80 2.14
C GLU A 102 12.82 -6.16 2.21
N VAL A 103 12.07 -7.25 1.99
CA VAL A 103 12.64 -8.61 1.96
C VAL A 103 13.65 -8.74 0.82
N LYS A 104 14.90 -9.11 1.16
CA LYS A 104 16.03 -9.19 0.22
C LYS A 104 15.87 -10.26 -0.85
N ASP A 105 15.37 -11.43 -0.49
CA ASP A 105 15.32 -12.60 -1.38
C ASP A 105 13.95 -12.73 -2.09
N LEU A 106 13.26 -11.61 -2.29
CA LEU A 106 11.92 -11.62 -2.90
C LEU A 106 11.98 -12.10 -4.35
N GLU A 107 13.00 -11.71 -5.11
CA GLU A 107 13.12 -12.05 -6.54
C GLU A 107 13.34 -13.55 -6.77
N GLU A 108 14.00 -14.24 -5.84
CA GLU A 108 14.21 -15.68 -5.88
C GLU A 108 12.92 -16.47 -5.59
N ARG A 109 11.98 -15.88 -4.85
CA ARG A 109 10.70 -16.52 -4.47
C ARG A 109 9.65 -16.44 -5.55
N ILE A 110 9.69 -15.42 -6.40
CA ILE A 110 8.65 -15.20 -7.40
C ILE A 110 8.56 -16.33 -8.43
N PRO A 111 9.65 -16.88 -8.99
CA PRO A 111 9.58 -18.03 -9.88
C PRO A 111 8.85 -19.23 -9.26
N HIS A 112 9.04 -19.46 -7.96
CA HIS A 112 8.33 -20.50 -7.24
C HIS A 112 6.82 -20.22 -7.17
N TRP A 113 6.41 -18.99 -6.83
CA TRP A 113 5.00 -18.59 -6.82
C TRP A 113 4.34 -18.69 -8.20
N VAL A 114 5.06 -18.32 -9.26
CA VAL A 114 4.60 -18.47 -10.64
C VAL A 114 4.39 -19.96 -10.97
N SER A 115 5.29 -20.84 -10.54
CA SER A 115 5.14 -22.28 -10.71
C SER A 115 3.94 -22.83 -9.95
N GLU A 116 3.72 -22.42 -8.70
CA GLU A 116 2.56 -22.86 -7.91
C GLU A 116 1.24 -22.37 -8.54
N LEU A 117 1.21 -21.15 -9.06
CA LEU A 117 0.07 -20.64 -9.82
C LEU A 117 -0.16 -21.41 -11.12
N ALA A 118 0.90 -21.82 -11.82
CA ALA A 118 0.78 -22.66 -13.01
C ALA A 118 0.10 -24.00 -12.69
N ASP A 119 0.48 -24.62 -11.57
CA ASP A 119 -0.10 -25.87 -11.10
C ASP A 119 -1.57 -25.71 -10.68
N LEU A 120 -1.90 -24.59 -10.04
CA LEU A 120 -3.30 -24.26 -9.72
C LEU A 120 -4.14 -23.99 -10.96
N LEU A 121 -3.55 -23.47 -12.04
CA LEU A 121 -4.24 -23.20 -13.31
C LEU A 121 -4.34 -24.42 -14.22
N ASP A 122 -3.59 -25.49 -13.95
CA ASP A 122 -3.66 -26.72 -14.73
C ASP A 122 -4.94 -27.50 -14.39
N PRO A 123 -5.88 -27.67 -15.34
CA PRO A 123 -7.13 -28.39 -15.09
C PRO A 123 -6.92 -29.89 -14.81
N SER A 124 -5.75 -30.45 -15.15
CA SER A 124 -5.41 -31.84 -14.81
C SER A 124 -4.95 -32.01 -13.37
N LYS A 125 -4.41 -30.94 -12.75
CA LYS A 125 -3.97 -30.92 -11.34
C LYS A 125 -5.04 -30.37 -10.41
N THR A 126 -5.75 -29.34 -10.84
CA THR A 126 -6.77 -28.66 -10.03
C THR A 126 -8.13 -28.80 -10.70
N ALA A 127 -8.95 -29.74 -10.23
CA ALA A 127 -10.27 -29.99 -10.80
C ALA A 127 -11.27 -28.85 -10.51
N GLU A 128 -11.15 -28.19 -9.35
CA GLU A 128 -12.11 -27.19 -8.90
C GLU A 128 -12.01 -25.87 -9.69
N PRO A 129 -13.03 -25.48 -10.47
CA PRO A 129 -12.94 -24.30 -11.33
C PRO A 129 -12.80 -22.99 -10.54
N LEU A 130 -13.37 -22.92 -9.33
CA LEU A 130 -13.30 -21.73 -8.49
C LEU A 130 -11.89 -21.48 -7.95
N MET A 131 -11.14 -22.55 -7.62
CA MET A 131 -9.72 -22.44 -7.27
C MET A 131 -8.91 -21.90 -8.45
N ARG A 132 -9.21 -22.34 -9.67
CA ARG A 132 -8.52 -21.83 -10.87
C ARG A 132 -8.87 -20.37 -11.17
N VAL A 133 -10.13 -19.97 -11.02
CA VAL A 133 -10.54 -18.55 -11.09
C VAL A 133 -9.76 -17.71 -10.09
N ARG A 134 -9.59 -18.21 -8.86
CA ARG A 134 -8.80 -17.55 -7.82
C ARG A 134 -7.33 -17.40 -8.24
N ALA A 135 -6.73 -18.46 -8.77
CA ALA A 135 -5.36 -18.44 -9.27
C ALA A 135 -5.19 -17.46 -10.44
N VAL A 136 -6.18 -17.34 -11.34
CA VAL A 136 -6.18 -16.34 -12.41
C VAL A 136 -6.15 -14.93 -11.85
N GLN A 137 -7.00 -14.63 -10.86
CA GLN A 137 -7.05 -13.30 -10.23
C GLN A 137 -5.72 -12.95 -9.56
N ASP A 138 -5.12 -13.92 -8.87
CA ASP A 138 -3.83 -13.73 -8.20
C ASP A 138 -2.69 -13.53 -9.21
N ALA A 139 -2.66 -14.34 -10.28
CA ALA A 139 -1.71 -14.19 -11.38
C ALA A 139 -1.84 -12.82 -12.05
N GLY A 140 -3.07 -12.35 -12.29
CA GLY A 140 -3.34 -11.02 -12.84
C GLY A 140 -2.86 -9.89 -11.91
N ALA A 141 -3.10 -10.01 -10.61
CA ALA A 141 -2.61 -9.05 -9.62
C ALA A 141 -1.08 -9.05 -9.51
N LEU A 142 -0.45 -10.23 -9.48
CA LEU A 142 1.01 -10.36 -9.44
C LEU A 142 1.66 -9.83 -10.72
N MET A 143 1.05 -10.07 -11.88
CA MET A 143 1.53 -9.52 -13.16
C MET A 143 1.56 -7.99 -13.14
N ARG A 144 0.55 -7.33 -12.58
CA ARG A 144 0.54 -5.87 -12.43
C ARG A 144 1.62 -5.33 -11.50
N LEU A 145 2.11 -6.15 -10.57
CA LEU A 145 3.10 -5.76 -9.57
C LEU A 145 4.54 -6.06 -10.00
N TYR A 146 4.75 -7.15 -10.75
CA TYR A 146 6.08 -7.68 -11.08
C TYR A 146 6.36 -7.80 -12.59
N SER A 147 5.38 -7.53 -13.46
CA SER A 147 5.55 -7.49 -14.92
C SER A 147 6.26 -8.73 -15.51
N SER A 148 5.84 -9.94 -15.12
CA SER A 148 6.39 -11.21 -15.65
C SER A 148 5.67 -11.66 -16.94
N PRO A 149 6.40 -11.94 -18.04
CA PRO A 149 5.85 -12.53 -19.26
C PRO A 149 5.21 -13.91 -19.04
N GLU A 150 5.74 -14.70 -18.11
CA GLU A 150 5.26 -16.04 -17.76
C GLU A 150 3.84 -15.97 -17.19
N LEU A 151 3.56 -15.03 -16.29
CA LEU A 151 2.21 -14.81 -15.75
C LEU A 151 1.22 -14.43 -16.85
N MET A 152 1.64 -13.60 -17.81
CA MET A 152 0.82 -13.26 -18.96
C MET A 152 0.51 -14.50 -19.81
N GLN A 153 1.51 -15.36 -20.04
CA GLN A 153 1.33 -16.58 -20.81
C GLN A 153 0.42 -17.59 -20.10
N LEU A 154 0.52 -17.71 -18.77
CA LEU A 154 -0.38 -18.53 -17.96
C LEU A 154 -1.83 -18.08 -18.12
N MET A 155 -2.09 -16.77 -18.02
CA MET A 155 -3.43 -16.23 -18.21
C MET A 155 -3.95 -16.42 -19.64
N LYS A 156 -3.10 -16.26 -20.67
CA LYS A 156 -3.49 -16.55 -22.06
C LYS A 156 -3.87 -18.03 -22.24
N ASN A 157 -3.09 -18.94 -21.68
CA ASN A 157 -3.40 -20.37 -21.70
C ASN A 157 -4.72 -20.67 -20.99
N ALA A 158 -4.96 -20.09 -19.81
CA ALA A 158 -6.22 -20.23 -19.09
C ALA A 158 -7.41 -19.68 -19.89
N TYR A 159 -7.23 -18.53 -20.57
CA TYR A 159 -8.24 -17.95 -21.44
C TYR A 159 -8.57 -18.84 -22.65
N GLU A 160 -7.57 -19.43 -23.30
CA GLU A 160 -7.76 -20.16 -24.56
C GLU A 160 -8.15 -21.62 -24.37
N LYS A 161 -7.64 -22.27 -23.32
CA LYS A 161 -7.59 -23.73 -23.19
C LYS A 161 -8.29 -24.27 -21.95
N ASP A 162 -8.66 -23.44 -20.96
CA ASP A 162 -9.35 -23.97 -19.78
C ASP A 162 -10.72 -24.55 -20.20
N PRO A 163 -11.04 -25.79 -19.79
CA PRO A 163 -12.31 -26.42 -20.15
C PRO A 163 -13.52 -25.64 -19.61
N GLN A 164 -13.35 -24.92 -18.50
CA GLN A 164 -14.42 -24.23 -17.79
C GLN A 164 -14.55 -22.77 -18.24
N LYS A 165 -15.74 -22.42 -18.72
CA LYS A 165 -16.04 -21.07 -19.23
C LYS A 165 -15.77 -19.98 -18.18
N ILE A 166 -16.06 -20.25 -16.90
CA ILE A 166 -15.86 -19.27 -15.83
C ILE A 166 -14.39 -18.88 -15.66
N VAL A 167 -13.47 -19.83 -15.83
CA VAL A 167 -12.03 -19.58 -15.76
C VAL A 167 -11.57 -18.78 -16.97
N ARG A 168 -12.03 -19.14 -18.18
CA ARG A 168 -11.74 -18.37 -19.40
C ARG A 168 -12.19 -16.93 -19.28
N VAL A 169 -13.41 -16.69 -18.79
CA VAL A 169 -13.94 -15.34 -18.58
C VAL A 169 -13.12 -14.56 -17.56
N ALA A 170 -12.73 -15.19 -16.44
CA ALA A 170 -11.86 -14.55 -15.45
C ALA A 170 -10.51 -14.15 -16.06
N ALA A 171 -9.89 -15.04 -16.85
CA ALA A 171 -8.61 -14.78 -17.49
C ALA A 171 -8.70 -13.67 -18.54
N GLY A 172 -9.76 -13.69 -19.35
CA GLY A 172 -10.03 -12.62 -20.30
C GLY A 172 -10.20 -11.26 -19.62
N LYS A 173 -10.86 -11.20 -18.46
CA LYS A 173 -10.99 -9.97 -17.67
C LYS A 173 -9.63 -9.44 -17.21
N GLU A 174 -8.76 -10.29 -16.66
CA GLU A 174 -7.42 -9.88 -16.20
C GLU A 174 -6.50 -9.47 -17.37
N LEU A 175 -6.69 -10.06 -18.55
CA LEU A 175 -6.00 -9.68 -19.80
C LEU A 175 -6.56 -8.40 -20.46
N GLY A 176 -7.63 -7.82 -19.91
CA GLY A 176 -8.28 -6.63 -20.49
C GLY A 176 -9.09 -6.92 -21.76
N TYR A 177 -9.45 -8.18 -22.01
CA TYR A 177 -10.40 -8.53 -23.05
C TYR A 177 -11.79 -8.14 -22.59
N ASN A 178 -12.31 -7.03 -23.12
CA ASN A 178 -13.71 -6.65 -22.92
C ASN A 178 -14.62 -7.81 -23.35
N LYS A 179 -15.75 -8.00 -22.64
CA LYS A 179 -16.73 -9.08 -22.92
C LYS A 179 -17.06 -9.24 -24.41
N LEU A 180 -17.11 -8.13 -25.15
CA LEU A 180 -17.34 -8.11 -26.60
C LEU A 180 -16.24 -8.82 -27.41
N ARG A 181 -14.97 -8.64 -27.06
CA ARG A 181 -13.84 -9.28 -27.77
C ARG A 181 -13.77 -10.79 -27.49
N ILE A 182 -14.10 -11.19 -26.26
CA ILE A 182 -14.19 -12.61 -25.87
C ILE A 182 -15.30 -13.32 -26.65
N ILE A 183 -16.47 -12.69 -26.76
CA ILE A 183 -17.60 -13.23 -27.54
C ILE A 183 -17.25 -13.31 -29.02
N VAL A 184 -16.58 -12.28 -29.57
CA VAL A 184 -16.18 -12.25 -30.99
C VAL A 184 -15.16 -13.36 -31.29
N ASP A 185 -14.14 -13.56 -30.46
CA ASP A 185 -13.16 -14.64 -30.64
C ASP A 185 -13.80 -16.04 -30.49
N GLU A 186 -14.76 -16.22 -29.57
CA GLU A 186 -15.54 -17.46 -29.45
C GLU A 186 -16.41 -17.71 -30.70
N MET A 187 -17.03 -16.66 -31.26
CA MET A 187 -17.79 -16.78 -32.51
C MET A 187 -16.88 -17.17 -33.68
N PHE A 188 -15.70 -16.56 -33.82
CA PHE A 188 -14.77 -16.90 -34.91
C PHE A 188 -14.23 -18.34 -34.84
N LYS A 189 -14.13 -18.93 -33.64
CA LYS A 189 -13.77 -20.36 -33.48
C LYS A 189 -14.88 -21.32 -33.89
N LEU A 190 -16.14 -20.89 -33.91
CA LEU A 190 -17.29 -21.70 -34.35
C LEU A 190 -17.51 -21.68 -35.87
N PHE A 191 -16.83 -20.78 -36.60
CA PHE A 191 -16.90 -20.64 -38.05
C PHE A 191 -15.64 -21.14 -38.78
N LYS A 192 -14.76 -21.88 -38.08
CA LYS A 192 -13.63 -22.63 -38.66
C LYS A 192 -13.83 -24.12 -38.45
#